data_AF-A0A4Q8TVV1-F1
#
_entry.id   AF-A0A4Q8TVV1-F1
#
_cell.length_a   1.000
_cell.length_b   1.000
_cell.length_c   1.000
_cell.angle_alpha   90.00
_cell.angle_beta   90.00
_cell.angle_gamma   90.00
#
_symmetry.space_group_name_H-M   'P 1'
#
loop_
_entity.id
_entity.type
_entity.pdbx_description
1 polymer ?
#
loop_
_entity_poly.entity_id
_entity_poly.type
_entity_poly.pdbx_seq_one_letter_code
_entity_poly.pdbx_strand_id
1 'polypeptide(L)'
;MMLGIRTEAVIFFYAWLSGCILFIVYQVLIQMRKLIRHSIVMINLEDFLFWMGTGGYLFRQMYRTTHGTIRWFFLLGVILGSVSAWLVKRKVF
;
A
#
# COMPACT_ATOMS: atom_id res chain seq x y z
N MET A 1 -0.50 5.96 27.04
CA MET A 1 -0.34 4.53 27.36
C MET A 1 0.94 4.04 26.69
N MET A 2 1.88 3.46 27.44
CA MET A 2 3.08 2.85 26.85
C MET A 2 2.64 1.70 25.95
N LEU A 3 2.81 1.87 24.64
CA LEU A 3 2.61 0.81 23.66
C LEU A 3 3.63 -0.29 23.98
N GLY A 4 3.17 -1.43 24.47
CA GLY A 4 4.06 -2.58 24.63
C GLY A 4 4.64 -2.98 23.27
N ILE A 5 5.89 -3.45 23.24
CA ILE A 5 6.60 -3.94 22.05
C ILE A 5 5.74 -4.86 21.17
N ARG A 6 4.86 -5.66 21.80
CA ARG A 6 3.88 -6.51 21.12
C ARG A 6 2.93 -5.70 20.21
N THR A 7 2.41 -4.59 20.71
CA THR A 7 1.48 -3.75 19.94
C THR A 7 2.20 -3.08 18.78
N GLU A 8 3.44 -2.62 18.98
CA GLU A 8 4.25 -2.01 17.90
C GLU A 8 4.59 -3.02 16.80
N ALA A 9 4.87 -4.28 17.15
CA ALA A 9 5.09 -5.35 16.19
C ALA A 9 3.83 -5.67 15.35
N VAL A 10 2.64 -5.67 15.96
CA VAL A 10 1.37 -5.86 15.26
C VAL A 10 1.11 -4.71 14.28
N ILE A 11 1.40 -3.48 14.69
CA ILE A 11 1.27 -2.28 13.85
C ILE A 11 2.19 -2.36 12.63
N PHE A 12 3.44 -2.79 12.85
CA PHE A 12 4.39 -3.02 11.76
C PHE A 12 3.91 -4.10 10.80
N PHE A 13 3.34 -5.20 11.31
CA PHE A 13 2.77 -6.25 10.48
C PHE A 13 1.58 -5.75 9.65
N TYR A 14 0.69 -4.93 10.24
CA TYR A 14 -0.38 -4.28 9.49
C TYR A 14 0.14 -3.32 8.41
N ALA A 15 1.20 -2.58 8.70
CA ALA A 15 1.86 -1.70 7.72
C ALA A 15 2.44 -2.52 6.54
N TRP A 16 3.07 -3.65 6.85
CA TRP A 16 3.56 -4.60 5.86
C TRP A 16 2.45 -5.15 4.98
N LEU A 17 1.35 -5.61 5.58
CA LEU A 17 0.17 -6.11 4.88
C LEU A 17 -0.48 -5.04 4.00
N SER A 18 -0.56 -3.80 4.47
CA SER A 18 -1.04 -2.69 3.64
C SER A 18 -0.18 -2.45 2.40
N GLY A 19 1.15 -2.55 2.51
CA GLY A 19 2.05 -2.46 1.34
C GLY A 19 1.78 -3.57 0.32
N CYS A 20 1.57 -4.81 0.79
CA CYS A 20 1.20 -5.93 -0.08
C CYS A 20 -0.14 -5.70 -0.80
N ILE A 21 -1.17 -5.20 -0.09
CA ILE A 21 -2.49 -4.90 -0.68
C ILE A 21 -2.35 -3.82 -1.75
N LEU A 22 -1.63 -2.74 -1.48
CA LEU A 22 -1.38 -1.68 -2.46
C LEU A 22 -0.70 -2.22 -3.73
N PHE A 23 0.27 -3.12 -3.57
CA PHE A 23 0.92 -3.77 -4.70
C PHE A 23 -0.04 -4.63 -5.52
N ILE A 24 -0.92 -5.42 -4.88
CA ILE A 24 -1.93 -6.23 -5.58
C ILE A 24 -2.90 -5.33 -6.35
N VAL A 25 -3.41 -4.26 -5.72
CA VAL A 25 -4.29 -3.29 -6.39
C VAL A 25 -3.59 -2.67 -7.60
N TYR A 26 -2.31 -2.30 -7.46
CA TYR A 26 -1.51 -1.79 -8.58
C TYR A 26 -1.34 -2.82 -9.70
N GLN A 27 -1.14 -4.11 -9.37
CA GLN A 27 -1.09 -5.16 -10.38
C GLN A 27 -2.41 -5.31 -11.14
N VAL A 28 -3.56 -5.25 -10.45
CA VAL A 28 -4.88 -5.29 -11.10
C VAL A 28 -5.03 -4.13 -12.08
N LEU A 29 -4.61 -2.92 -11.70
CA LEU A 29 -4.60 -1.76 -12.60
C LEU A 29 -3.74 -1.98 -13.85
N ILE A 30 -2.55 -2.56 -13.71
CA ILE A 30 -1.69 -2.90 -14.86
C ILE A 30 -2.38 -3.93 -15.79
N GLN A 31 -3.04 -4.93 -15.22
CA GLN A 31 -3.76 -5.94 -16.01
C GLN A 31 -4.97 -5.33 -16.73
N MET A 32 -5.71 -4.43 -16.07
CA MET A 32 -6.79 -3.67 -16.70
C MET A 32 -6.28 -2.82 -17.87
N ARG A 33 -5.11 -2.16 -17.72
CA ARG A 33 -4.46 -1.41 -18.80
C ARG A 33 -4.05 -2.28 -20.00
N LYS A 34 -3.76 -3.57 -19.79
CA LYS A 34 -3.46 -4.52 -20.88
C LYS A 34 -4.71 -5.03 -21.58
N LEU A 35 -5.84 -5.13 -20.88
CA LEU A 35 -7.07 -5.76 -21.38
C LEU A 35 -7.88 -4.81 -22.29
N ILE A 36 -7.82 -3.50 -22.06
CA ILE A 36 -8.63 -2.52 -22.78
C ILE A 36 -7.72 -1.50 -23.47
N ARG A 37 -7.92 -1.26 -24.79
CA ARG A 37 -7.33 -0.11 -25.52
C ARG A 37 -7.87 1.19 -24.90
N HIS A 38 -7.25 1.66 -23.83
CA HIS A 38 -7.67 2.88 -23.14
C HIS A 38 -7.06 4.13 -23.78
N SER A 39 -7.90 5.13 -24.02
CA SER A 39 -7.50 6.53 -24.27
C SER A 39 -6.68 7.06 -23.09
N ILE A 40 -5.74 7.97 -23.36
CA ILE A 40 -4.85 8.62 -22.38
C ILE A 40 -5.61 9.17 -21.16
N VAL A 41 -6.87 9.56 -21.34
CA VAL A 41 -7.74 10.13 -20.30
C VAL A 41 -8.11 9.10 -19.22
N MET A 42 -8.36 7.84 -19.62
CA MET A 42 -8.80 6.80 -18.69
C MET A 42 -7.64 6.32 -17.82
N ILE A 43 -6.42 6.29 -18.38
CA ILE A 43 -5.19 6.03 -17.63
C ILE A 43 -4.97 7.08 -16.54
N ASN A 44 -5.17 8.37 -16.85
CA ASN A 44 -5.00 9.45 -15.89
C ASN A 44 -6.05 9.41 -14.76
N LEU A 45 -7.30 9.02 -15.08
CA LEU A 45 -8.35 8.87 -14.09
C LEU A 45 -8.07 7.72 -13.11
N GLU A 46 -7.60 6.57 -13.62
CA GLU A 46 -7.21 5.43 -12.80
C GLU A 46 -6.06 5.77 -11.85
N ASP A 47 -5.03 6.48 -12.35
CA ASP A 47 -3.90 6.89 -11.52
C ASP A 47 -4.36 7.86 -10.43
N PHE A 48 -5.21 8.83 -10.77
CA PHE A 48 -5.78 9.77 -9.81
C PHE A 48 -6.59 9.07 -8.70
N LEU A 49 -7.44 8.10 -9.07
CA LEU A 49 -8.20 7.29 -8.10
C LEU A 49 -7.28 6.42 -7.23
N PHE A 50 -6.23 5.84 -7.83
CA PHE A 50 -5.26 5.04 -7.10
C PHE A 50 -4.49 5.88 -6.08
N TRP A 51 -4.00 7.06 -6.46
CA TRP A 51 -3.29 7.97 -5.55
C TRP A 51 -4.21 8.50 -4.45
N MET A 52 -5.45 8.88 -4.75
CA MET A 52 -6.43 9.28 -3.72
C MET A 52 -6.75 8.14 -2.76
N GLY A 53 -7.01 6.94 -3.27
CA GLY A 53 -7.30 5.76 -2.45
C GLY A 53 -6.12 5.35 -1.58
N THR A 54 -4.92 5.32 -2.15
CA THR A 54 -3.68 5.00 -1.44
C THR A 54 -3.39 6.02 -0.35
N GLY A 55 -3.49 7.31 -0.65
CA GLY A 55 -3.35 8.39 0.32
C GLY A 55 -4.36 8.25 1.46
N GLY A 56 -5.66 8.15 1.14
CA GLY A 56 -6.72 8.02 2.14
C GLY A 56 -6.57 6.77 3.02
N TYR A 57 -6.17 5.64 2.44
CA TYR A 57 -5.95 4.40 3.16
C TYR A 57 -4.74 4.49 4.12
N LEU A 58 -3.62 5.04 3.65
CA LEU A 58 -2.43 5.27 4.49
C LEU A 58 -2.75 6.27 5.62
N PHE A 59 -3.45 7.37 5.32
CA PHE A 59 -3.90 8.32 6.33
C PHE A 59 -4.81 7.67 7.38
N ARG A 60 -5.79 6.86 6.95
CA ARG A 60 -6.70 6.15 7.87
C ARG A 60 -5.95 5.17 8.76
N GLN A 61 -5.00 4.42 8.20
CA GLN A 61 -4.14 3.52 8.96
C GLN A 61 -3.29 4.28 9.98
N MET A 62 -2.73 5.44 9.61
CA MET A 62 -1.96 6.28 10.53
C MET A 62 -2.82 6.83 11.69
N TYR A 63 -4.04 7.29 11.39
CA TYR A 63 -4.96 7.83 12.40
C TYR A 63 -5.41 6.79 13.42
N ARG A 64 -5.78 5.58 12.98
CA ARG A 64 -6.25 4.51 13.88
C ARG A 64 -5.17 3.98 14.82
N THR A 65 -3.91 4.14 14.43
CA THR A 65 -2.84 3.32 14.99
C THR A 65 -1.86 4.11 15.85
N THR A 66 -1.64 5.38 15.54
CA THR A 66 -0.64 6.19 16.25
C THR A 66 -1.19 7.54 16.75
N HIS A 67 -2.52 7.72 16.81
CA HIS A 67 -3.13 8.99 17.23
C HIS A 67 -2.51 10.22 16.54
N GLY A 68 -2.10 10.09 15.26
CA GLY A 68 -1.54 11.18 14.47
C GLY A 68 -0.01 11.35 14.47
N THR A 69 0.79 10.53 15.16
CA THR A 69 2.27 10.62 15.04
C THR A 69 2.79 9.78 13.87
N ILE A 70 3.51 10.41 12.93
CA ILE A 70 4.16 9.74 11.80
C ILE A 70 5.37 8.95 12.32
N ARG A 71 5.23 7.64 12.50
CA ARG A 71 6.35 6.76 12.87
C ARG A 71 7.01 6.21 11.61
N TRP A 72 8.32 6.44 11.44
CA TRP A 72 9.13 5.95 10.32
C TRP A 72 8.99 4.43 10.09
N PHE A 73 8.74 3.65 11.15
CA PHE A 73 8.48 2.21 11.08
C PHE A 73 7.28 1.84 10.20
N PHE A 74 6.25 2.68 10.15
CA PHE A 74 5.07 2.45 9.30
C PHE A 74 5.43 2.58 7.81
N LEU A 75 6.18 3.63 7.46
CA LEU A 75 6.66 3.84 6.10
C LEU A 75 7.57 2.68 5.66
N LEU A 76 8.48 2.25 6.54
CA LEU A 76 9.34 1.09 6.30
C LEU A 76 8.54 -0.19 6.08
N GLY A 77 7.49 -0.44 6.89
CA GLY A 77 6.61 -1.60 6.72
C GLY A 77 5.93 -1.61 5.35
N VAL A 78 5.37 -0.47 4.92
CA VAL A 78 4.73 -0.34 3.60
C VAL A 78 5.73 -0.58 2.47
N ILE A 79 6.93 0.00 2.55
CA ILE A 79 7.99 -0.20 1.54
C ILE A 79 8.39 -1.67 1.48
N LEU A 80 8.65 -2.31 2.63
CA LEU A 80 9.00 -3.73 2.69
C LEU A 80 7.87 -4.62 2.13
N GLY A 81 6.61 -4.23 2.34
CA GLY A 81 5.43 -4.91 1.79
C GLY A 81 5.44 -4.89 0.28
N SER A 82 5.55 -3.70 -0.29
CA SER A 82 5.62 -3.50 -1.73
C SER A 82 6.82 -4.22 -2.37
N VAL A 83 8.00 -4.17 -1.74
CA VAL A 83 9.20 -4.87 -2.22
C VAL A 83 9.04 -6.38 -2.15
N SER A 84 8.49 -6.92 -1.05
CA SER A 84 8.25 -8.35 -0.92
C SER A 84 7.28 -8.88 -1.98
N ALA A 85 6.18 -8.14 -2.22
CA ALA A 85 5.21 -8.49 -3.26
C ALA A 85 5.80 -8.37 -4.67
N TRP A 86 6.66 -7.38 -4.91
CA TRP A 86 7.41 -7.24 -6.16
C TRP A 86 8.37 -8.41 -6.40
N LEU A 87 9.11 -8.84 -5.37
CA LEU A 87 10.00 -9.99 -5.44
C LEU A 87 9.23 -11.28 -5.73
N VAL A 88 8.07 -11.48 -5.09
CA VAL A 88 7.20 -12.65 -5.37
C VAL A 88 6.76 -12.64 -6.84
N LYS A 89 6.30 -11.50 -7.36
CA LYS A 89 5.93 -11.38 -8.77
C LYS A 89 7.10 -11.72 -9.71
N ARG A 90 8.30 -11.21 -9.41
CA ARG A 90 9.53 -11.48 -10.18
C ARG A 90 9.94 -12.96 -10.16
N LYS A 91 9.55 -13.71 -9.14
CA LYS A 91 9.86 -15.14 -9.03
C LYS A 91 8.86 -16.04 -9.76
N VAL A 92 7.65 -15.54 -10.01
CA VAL A 92 6.52 -16.28 -10.60
C VAL A 92 6.45 -16.11 -12.13
N PHE A 93 7.08 -15.06 -12.68
CA PHE A 93 7.22 -14.80 -14.12
C PHE A 93 8.69 -14.83 -14.52
#